data_AF-K1SKA6-F1
#
_entry.id   AF-K1SKA6-F1
#
_cell.length_a   1.000
_cell.length_b   1.000
_cell.length_c   1.000
_cell.angle_alpha   90.00
_cell.angle_beta   90.00
_cell.angle_gamma   90.00
#
_symmetry.space_group_name_H-M   'P 1'
#
loop_
_entity.id
_entity.type
_entity.pdbx_description
1 polymer ?
#
loop_
_entity_poly.entity_id
_entity_poly.type
_entity_poly.pdbx_seq_one_letter_code
_entity_poly.pdbx_strand_id
1 'polypeptide(L)' 'VDLRANPAMFIGGGSILFEEYIKASNLVSKADFIEDPKANAIGYQMLASKQLGYRPTA' A
#
# COMPACT_ATOMS: atom_id res chain seq x y z
N VAL A 1 13.11 2.78 -11.50
CA VAL A 1 12.84 3.11 -10.08
C VAL A 1 13.74 2.22 -9.23
N ASP A 2 14.55 2.77 -8.31
CA ASP A 2 15.36 1.96 -7.38
C ASP A 2 14.59 1.80 -6.05
N LEU A 3 14.11 0.59 -5.78
CA LEU A 3 13.31 0.26 -4.60
C LEU A 3 14.16 0.08 -3.33
N ARG A 4 15.47 0.24 -3.44
CA ARG A 4 16.38 0.22 -2.28
C ARG A 4 16.55 1.62 -1.69
N ALA A 5 16.32 2.66 -2.48
CA ALA A 5 16.46 4.04 -2.05
C ALA A 5 15.24 4.57 -1.29
N ASN A 6 14.06 3.97 -1.50
CA ASN A 6 12.80 4.43 -0.90
C ASN A 6 11.93 3.25 -0.46
N PRO A 7 11.09 3.42 0.57
CA PRO A 7 10.07 2.43 0.93
C PRO A 7 9.15 2.12 -0.26
N ALA A 8 8.83 0.85 -0.44
CA ALA A 8 7.93 0.38 -1.47
C ALA A 8 6.67 -0.23 -0.84
N MET A 9 5.51 0.22 -1.32
CA MET A 9 4.20 -0.36 -1.00
C MET A 9 3.83 -1.38 -2.07
N PHE A 10 3.53 -2.60 -1.65
CA PHE A 10 3.10 -3.69 -2.53
C PHE A 10 1.62 -4.00 -2.28
N ILE A 11 0.82 -3.99 -3.35
CA ILE A 11 -0.63 -4.25 -3.32
C ILE A 11 -1.05 -5.13 -4.51
N GLY A 12 -2.19 -5.80 -4.38
CA GLY A 12 -2.82 -6.59 -5.45
C GLY A 12 -2.38 -8.06 -5.51
N GLY A 13 -2.94 -8.83 -6.46
CA GLY A 13 -2.71 -10.29 -6.49
C GLY A 13 -1.25 -10.70 -6.71
N GLY A 14 -0.49 -9.92 -7.49
CA GLY A 14 0.93 -10.15 -7.70
C GLY A 14 1.77 -9.96 -6.43
N SER A 15 1.42 -8.99 -5.58
CA SER A 15 2.17 -8.80 -4.33
C SER A 15 2.02 -9.99 -3.40
N ILE A 16 0.82 -10.56 -3.31
CA ILE A 16 0.54 -11.75 -2.49
C ILE A 16 1.36 -12.94 -2.99
N LEU A 17 1.40 -13.17 -4.31
CA LEU A 17 2.13 -14.29 -4.90
C LEU A 17 3.65 -14.20 -4.67
N PHE A 18 4.21 -12.99 -4.66
CA PHE A 18 5.66 -12.77 -4.60
C PHE A 18 6.15 -12.25 -3.25
N GLU A 19 5.29 -12.14 -2.23
CA GLU A 19 5.62 -11.53 -0.95
C GLU A 19 6.82 -12.21 -0.27
N GLU A 20 6.83 -13.54 -0.20
CA GLU A 20 7.93 -14.30 0.40
C GLU A 20 9.25 -14.07 -0.35
N TYR A 21 9.21 -14.11 -1.68
CA TYR A 21 10.37 -13.85 -2.52
C TYR A 21 10.92 -12.44 -2.30
N ILE A 22 10.05 -11.43 -2.28
CA ILE A 22 10.44 -10.04 -2.10
C ILE A 22 11.07 -9.84 -0.70
N LYS A 23 10.44 -10.38 0.35
CA LYS A 23 10.94 -10.30 1.74
C LYS A 23 12.28 -11.01 1.95
N ALA A 24 12.51 -12.12 1.25
CA ALA A 24 13.78 -12.85 1.32
C ALA A 24 14.90 -12.24 0.46
N SER A 25 14.56 -11.33 -0.46
CA SER A 25 15.49 -10.73 -1.40
C SER A 25 16.11 -9.41 -0.89
N ASN A 26 17.24 -9.01 -1.48
CA ASN A 26 17.83 -7.68 -1.28
C ASN A 26 17.37 -6.66 -2.34
N LEU A 27 16.25 -6.92 -3.01
CA LEU A 27 15.74 -6.07 -4.10
C LEU A 27 15.07 -4.79 -3.59
N VAL A 28 14.64 -4.78 -2.32
CA VAL A 28 13.90 -3.68 -1.69
C VAL A 28 14.46 -3.46 -0.29
N SER A 29 14.70 -2.20 0.11
CA SER A 29 15.23 -1.93 1.46
C SER A 29 14.15 -1.92 2.53
N LYS A 30 12.95 -1.42 2.19
CA LYS A 30 11.78 -1.45 3.04
C LYS A 30 10.55 -1.77 2.20
N ALA A 31 9.89 -2.88 2.53
CA ALA A 31 8.70 -3.36 1.85
C ALA A 31 7.53 -3.47 2.84
N ASP A 32 6.43 -2.80 2.53
CA ASP A 32 5.16 -2.91 3.25
C ASP A 32 4.10 -3.49 2.29
N PHE A 33 3.27 -4.40 2.79
CA PHE A 33 2.27 -5.13 2.01
C PHE A 33 0.86 -4.77 2.49
N ILE A 34 -0.05 -4.46 1.56
CA ILE A 34 -1.48 -4.33 1.86
C ILE A 34 -2.23 -5.43 1.11
N GLU A 35 -2.81 -6.35 1.87
CA GLU A 35 -3.61 -7.45 1.35
C GLU A 35 -5.04 -7.03 1.00
N ASP A 36 -5.57 -5.96 1.64
CA ASP A 36 -6.93 -5.50 1.37
C ASP A 36 -7.06 -5.00 -0.08
N PRO A 37 -7.85 -5.67 -0.94
CA PRO A 37 -8.01 -5.27 -2.34
C PRO A 37 -8.66 -3.89 -2.50
N LYS A 38 -9.24 -3.35 -1.42
CA LYS A 38 -9.90 -2.03 -1.38
C LYS A 38 -8.94 -0.91 -0.97
N ALA A 39 -7.64 -1.15 -0.83
CA ALA A 39 -6.66 -0.14 -0.42
C ALA A 39 -6.80 1.21 -1.15
N ASN A 40 -6.99 1.16 -2.48
CA ASN A 40 -7.20 2.37 -3.28
C ASN A 40 -8.53 3.08 -2.95
N ALA A 41 -9.61 2.32 -2.76
CA ALA A 41 -10.92 2.87 -2.41
C ALA A 41 -10.89 3.54 -1.03
N ILE A 42 -10.21 2.93 -0.06
CA ILE A 42 -9.99 3.50 1.27
C ILE A 42 -9.21 4.81 1.16
N GLY A 43 -8.12 4.84 0.36
CA GLY A 43 -7.35 6.05 0.12
C GLY A 43 -8.19 7.17 -0.49
N TYR A 44 -9.02 6.86 -1.49
CA TYR A 44 -9.94 7.83 -2.08
C TYR A 44 -10.99 8.32 -1.07
N GLN A 45 -11.53 7.45 -0.23
CA GLN A 45 -12.46 7.83 0.83
C GLN A 45 -11.81 8.81 1.82
N MET A 46 -10.55 8.58 2.21
CA MET A 46 -9.80 9.49 3.09
C MET A 46 -9.61 10.87 2.45
N LEU A 47 -9.20 10.90 1.18
CA LEU A 47 -9.04 12.15 0.42
C LEU A 47 -10.37 12.90 0.28
N ALA A 48 -11.44 12.19 -0.09
CA ALA A 48 -12.78 12.75 -0.20
C ALA A 48 -13.29 13.29 1.14
N SER A 49 -13.05 12.57 2.24
CA SER A 49 -13.48 13.00 3.57
C SER A 49 -12.81 14.31 3.98
N LYS A 50 -11.51 14.43 3.71
CA LYS A 50 -10.74 15.66 3.94
C LYS A 50 -11.22 16.81 3.06
N GLN A 51 -11.48 16.55 1.78
CA GLN A 51 -11.87 17.58 0.81
C GLN A 51 -13.31 18.09 1.04
N LEU A 52 -14.23 17.20 1.39
CA LEU A 52 -15.65 17.51 1.59
C LEU A 52 -15.97 17.96 3.02
N GLY A 53 -14.98 17.99 3.91
CA GLY A 53 -15.19 18.30 5.33
C GLY A 53 -16.01 17.25 6.07
N TYR A 54 -16.07 16.02 5.55
CA TYR A 54 -16.81 14.93 6.17
C TYR A 54 -16.15 14.57 7.50
N ARG A 55 -16.83 14.86 8.60
CA ARG A 55 -16.53 14.33 9.92
C ARG A 55 -17.40 13.10 10.11
N PRO A 56 -16.84 11.88 10.21
CA PRO A 56 -17.62 10.73 10.61
C PRO A 56 -18.19 11.05 12.00
N THR A 57 -19.52 11.11 12.12
CA THR A 57 -20.16 11.11 13.44
C THR A 57 -19.87 9.76 14.07
N ALA A 58 -19.20 9.80 15.22
CA ALA A 58 -18.78 8.65 16.01
C ALA A 58 -19.95 7.73 16.37
#